data_AF-A0A943JSV5-F1
#
_entry.id   AF-A0A943JSV5-F1
#
_cell.length_a   1.000
_cell.length_b   1.000
_cell.length_c   1.000
_cell.angle_alpha   90.00
_cell.angle_beta   90.00
_cell.angle_gamma   90.00
#
_symmetry.space_group_name_H-M   'P 1'
#
loop_
_entity.id
_entity.type
_entity.pdbx_description
1 polymer ?
#
loop_
_entity_poly.entity_id
_entity_poly.type
_entity_poly.pdbx_seq_one_letter_code
_entity_poly.pdbx_strand_id
1 'polypeptide(L)'
;MSKREKDQLIYNEIEKTYTKIINPRLNKKIKYFFKLRRYPGENVKYISELFLENGIKTFEVIEANKYKTVTKEVVGKTLTEELENTNNSEKINRLIEKYVDIVSKIISLNVYFGDFNYYNFIVNEKEELIVIDLEDYRKDFFSKFRKKEMMKRLKAKLIYMQNIMRNKNENLNGEKIYLKIEEKLKNMI
;
A
#
# COMPACT_ATOMS: atom_id res chain seq x y z
N MET A 1 27.85 17.30 -2.67
CA MET A 1 26.97 16.41 -1.88
C MET A 1 27.18 14.97 -2.36
N SER A 2 27.60 14.05 -1.48
CA SER A 2 27.76 12.63 -1.81
C SER A 2 26.42 12.01 -2.26
N LYS A 3 26.45 11.20 -3.32
CA LYS A 3 25.28 10.53 -3.91
C LYS A 3 24.82 9.43 -2.94
N ARG A 4 23.61 9.57 -2.40
CA ARG A 4 23.03 8.57 -1.48
C ARG A 4 22.90 7.22 -2.19
N GLU A 5 23.23 6.14 -1.49
CA GLU A 5 22.87 4.79 -1.90
C GLU A 5 21.35 4.67 -2.07
N LYS A 6 20.93 3.99 -3.14
CA LYS A 6 19.53 3.66 -3.37
C LYS A 6 19.15 2.44 -2.53
N ASP A 7 17.86 2.26 -2.35
CA ASP A 7 17.35 1.03 -1.75
C ASP A 7 17.64 -0.11 -2.74
N GLN A 8 17.94 -1.31 -2.23
CA GLN A 8 18.28 -2.48 -3.03
C GLN A 8 17.15 -3.51 -2.91
N LEU A 9 16.79 -4.14 -4.02
CA LEU A 9 15.83 -5.23 -4.07
C LEU A 9 16.51 -6.42 -4.74
N ILE A 10 16.56 -7.55 -4.05
CA ILE A 10 17.22 -8.78 -4.50
C ILE A 10 16.16 -9.88 -4.51
N TYR A 11 15.98 -10.54 -5.64
CA TYR A 11 15.08 -11.69 -5.77
C TYR A 11 15.88 -12.99 -5.68
N ASN A 12 15.40 -13.94 -4.88
CA ASN A 12 15.90 -15.31 -4.85
C ASN A 12 14.85 -16.22 -5.51
N GLU A 13 15.19 -16.77 -6.67
CA GLU A 13 14.29 -17.60 -7.47
C GLU A 13 14.02 -18.98 -6.86
N ILE A 14 15.00 -19.57 -6.16
CA ILE A 14 14.88 -20.89 -5.53
C ILE A 14 13.91 -20.81 -4.36
N GLU A 15 14.11 -19.82 -3.49
CA GLU A 15 13.30 -19.65 -2.28
C GLU A 15 11.99 -18.89 -2.51
N LYS A 16 11.83 -18.31 -3.72
CA LYS A 16 10.74 -17.40 -4.10
C LYS A 16 10.57 -16.28 -3.07
N THR A 17 11.65 -15.54 -2.85
CA THR A 17 11.70 -14.45 -1.86
C THR A 17 12.27 -13.15 -2.42
N TYR A 18 11.83 -12.03 -1.83
CA TYR A 18 12.42 -10.72 -2.06
C TYR A 18 13.12 -10.24 -0.80
N THR A 19 14.39 -9.87 -0.94
CA THR A 19 15.15 -9.15 0.08
C THR A 19 15.21 -7.67 -0.29
N LYS A 20 14.62 -6.81 0.54
CA LYS A 20 14.68 -5.35 0.38
C LYS A 20 15.61 -4.76 1.44
N ILE A 21 16.65 -4.07 1.00
CA ILE A 21 17.58 -3.32 1.86
C ILE A 21 17.29 -1.83 1.69
N ILE A 22 16.91 -1.19 2.79
CA ILE A 22 16.35 0.16 2.82
C ILE A 22 17.42 1.13 3.33
N ASN A 23 17.75 2.15 2.54
CA ASN A 23 18.83 3.08 2.82
C ASN A 23 18.31 4.47 3.18
N PRO A 24 17.66 4.68 4.34
CA PRO A 24 16.97 5.92 4.66
C PRO A 24 17.90 7.14 4.71
N ARG A 25 17.36 8.30 4.35
CA ARG A 25 18.04 9.59 4.51
C ARG A 25 18.33 9.87 6.00
N LEU A 26 19.34 10.70 6.27
CA LEU A 26 19.77 11.04 7.63
C LEU A 26 18.62 11.57 8.51
N ASN A 27 17.75 12.41 7.96
CA ASN A 27 16.57 12.91 8.66
C ASN A 27 15.57 11.80 9.05
N LYS A 28 15.42 10.74 8.24
CA LYS A 28 14.63 9.55 8.60
C LYS A 28 15.36 8.73 9.66
N LYS A 29 16.69 8.53 9.53
CA LYS A 29 17.52 7.82 10.53
C LYS A 29 17.41 8.44 11.93
N ILE A 30 17.45 9.77 12.03
CA ILE A 30 17.27 10.50 13.29
C ILE A 30 15.90 10.19 13.91
N LYS A 31 14.83 10.20 13.11
CA LYS A 31 13.47 9.86 13.60
C LYS A 31 13.39 8.42 14.12
N TYR A 32 14.08 7.49 13.49
CA TYR A 32 14.12 6.10 13.96
C TYR A 32 14.90 5.97 15.27
N PHE A 33 16.05 6.64 15.35
CA PHE A 33 16.90 6.64 16.54
C PHE A 33 16.15 7.16 17.78
N PHE A 34 15.43 8.27 17.65
CA PHE A 34 14.58 8.82 18.71
C PHE A 34 13.24 8.10 18.90
N LYS A 35 13.02 6.95 18.23
CA LYS A 35 11.77 6.16 18.28
C LYS A 35 10.51 6.96 17.89
N LEU A 36 10.67 8.08 17.19
CA LEU A 36 9.57 8.87 16.62
C LEU A 36 8.89 8.15 15.45
N ARG A 37 9.58 7.16 14.88
CA ARG A 37 9.06 6.24 13.87
C ARG A 37 9.75 4.89 14.03
N ARG A 38 9.07 3.79 13.74
CA ARG A 38 9.70 2.46 13.65
C ARG A 38 10.76 2.43 12.55
N TYR A 39 11.80 1.64 12.76
CA TYR A 39 12.72 1.33 11.68
C TYR A 39 11.96 0.65 10.52
N PRO A 40 12.32 0.90 9.26
CA PRO A 40 11.47 0.55 8.13
C PRO A 40 11.25 -0.97 7.98
N GLY A 41 12.25 -1.82 8.24
CA GLY A 41 12.05 -3.26 8.13
C GLY A 41 11.19 -3.84 9.27
N GLU A 42 11.40 -3.36 10.50
CA GLU A 42 10.52 -3.66 11.64
C GLU A 42 9.09 -3.16 11.39
N ASN A 43 8.93 -2.02 10.73
CA ASN A 43 7.63 -1.45 10.37
C ASN A 43 6.88 -2.31 9.36
N VAL A 44 7.57 -2.84 8.34
CA VAL A 44 6.98 -3.77 7.37
C VAL A 44 6.40 -4.99 8.06
N LYS A 45 7.17 -5.61 8.97
CA LYS A 45 6.68 -6.76 9.77
C LYS A 45 5.42 -6.39 10.56
N TYR A 46 5.49 -5.31 11.33
CA TYR A 46 4.38 -4.84 12.16
C TYR A 46 3.11 -4.53 11.35
N ILE A 47 3.23 -3.86 10.20
CA ILE A 47 2.08 -3.54 9.35
C ILE A 47 1.53 -4.80 8.67
N SER A 48 2.40 -5.72 8.26
CA SER A 48 1.98 -7.00 7.67
C SER A 48 1.14 -7.81 8.65
N GLU A 49 1.64 -8.01 9.88
CA GLU A 49 0.92 -8.72 10.94
C GLU A 49 -0.44 -8.06 11.24
N LEU A 50 -0.45 -6.74 11.44
CA LEU A 50 -1.68 -5.98 11.67
C LEU A 50 -2.70 -6.16 10.52
N PHE A 51 -2.24 -6.14 9.27
CA PHE A 51 -3.11 -6.31 8.11
C PHE A 51 -3.70 -7.71 8.06
N LEU A 52 -2.88 -8.74 8.25
CA LEU A 52 -3.32 -10.13 8.24
C LEU A 52 -4.34 -10.41 9.35
N GLU A 53 -4.09 -9.94 10.58
CA GLU A 53 -5.01 -10.06 11.72
C GLU A 53 -6.38 -9.40 11.45
N ASN A 54 -6.42 -8.40 10.58
CA ASN A 54 -7.64 -7.66 10.22
C ASN A 54 -8.20 -8.05 8.84
N GLY A 55 -7.77 -9.21 8.30
CA GLY A 55 -8.27 -9.76 7.05
C GLY A 55 -7.91 -8.94 5.80
N ILE A 56 -6.82 -8.16 5.88
CA ILE A 56 -6.21 -7.47 4.74
C ILE A 56 -5.04 -8.32 4.26
N LYS A 57 -5.13 -8.83 3.02
CA LYS A 57 -4.08 -9.68 2.47
C LYS A 57 -2.84 -8.86 2.12
N THR A 58 -1.68 -9.42 2.43
CA THR A 58 -0.36 -8.89 2.12
C THR A 58 0.65 -10.04 2.06
N PHE A 59 1.92 -9.75 1.79
CA PHE A 59 2.98 -10.75 1.77
C PHE A 59 3.32 -11.25 3.18
N GLU A 60 3.80 -12.50 3.23
CA GLU A 60 4.42 -13.06 4.43
C GLU A 60 5.84 -12.50 4.62
N VAL A 61 6.16 -12.11 5.85
CA VAL A 61 7.50 -11.62 6.23
C VAL A 61 8.26 -12.76 6.90
N ILE A 62 9.33 -13.21 6.26
CA ILE A 62 10.20 -14.30 6.74
C ILE A 62 11.20 -13.76 7.76
N GLU A 63 11.86 -12.65 7.42
CA GLU A 63 12.87 -12.02 8.26
C GLU A 63 12.69 -10.49 8.21
N ALA A 64 12.82 -9.83 9.36
CA ALA A 64 12.85 -8.38 9.42
C ALA A 64 13.88 -7.93 10.45
N ASN A 65 14.66 -6.92 10.08
CA ASN A 65 15.47 -6.14 10.99
C ASN A 65 15.32 -4.65 10.67
N LYS A 66 16.10 -3.77 11.32
CA LYS A 66 15.94 -2.32 11.18
C LYS A 66 15.82 -1.84 9.73
N TYR A 67 16.69 -2.31 8.84
CA TYR A 67 16.81 -1.77 7.48
C TYR A 67 16.67 -2.83 6.39
N LYS A 68 16.31 -4.06 6.74
CA LYS A 68 16.16 -5.17 5.80
C LYS A 68 14.86 -5.93 6.08
N THR A 69 14.21 -6.36 5.01
CA THR A 69 13.09 -7.31 5.05
C THR A 69 13.32 -8.41 4.04
N VAL A 70 12.99 -9.64 4.40
CA VAL A 70 12.87 -10.78 3.50
C VAL A 70 11.41 -11.22 3.51
N THR A 71 10.78 -11.24 2.34
CA THR A 71 9.36 -11.56 2.20
C THR A 71 9.16 -12.69 1.19
N LYS A 72 8.09 -13.47 1.33
CA LYS A 72 7.66 -14.38 0.27
C LYS A 72 7.21 -13.58 -0.95
N GLU A 73 7.44 -14.15 -2.13
CA GLU A 73 6.90 -13.64 -3.38
C GLU A 73 5.38 -13.61 -3.35
N VAL A 74 4.81 -12.56 -3.92
CA VAL A 74 3.38 -12.47 -4.22
C VAL A 74 3.22 -12.61 -5.73
N VAL A 75 2.60 -13.72 -6.15
CA VAL A 75 2.35 -13.99 -7.56
C VAL A 75 1.09 -13.25 -8.00
N GLY A 76 1.21 -12.46 -9.08
CA GLY A 76 0.11 -11.73 -9.68
C GLY A 76 0.59 -10.54 -10.51
N LYS A 77 -0.36 -9.73 -10.95
CA LYS A 77 -0.11 -8.46 -11.66
C LYS A 77 -0.48 -7.31 -10.76
N THR A 78 0.12 -6.14 -10.96
CA THR A 78 -0.35 -4.94 -10.25
C THR A 78 -1.81 -4.64 -10.62
N LEU A 79 -2.57 -4.01 -9.71
CA LEU A 79 -3.93 -3.58 -10.02
C LEU A 79 -3.94 -2.61 -11.20
N THR A 80 -2.89 -1.78 -11.37
CA THR A 80 -2.72 -0.97 -12.58
C THR A 80 -2.71 -1.83 -13.85
N GLU A 81 -1.79 -2.80 -13.93
CA GLU A 81 -1.65 -3.67 -15.11
C GLU A 81 -2.95 -4.43 -15.39
N GLU A 82 -3.64 -4.89 -14.35
CA GLU A 82 -4.86 -5.68 -14.53
C GLU A 82 -6.03 -4.82 -15.02
N LEU A 83 -6.16 -3.59 -14.52
CA LEU A 83 -7.14 -2.62 -15.03
C LEU A 83 -6.79 -2.11 -16.43
N GLU A 84 -5.51 -2.06 -16.78
CA GLU A 84 -5.08 -1.66 -18.12
C GLU A 84 -5.33 -2.75 -19.17
N ASN A 85 -5.15 -4.02 -18.81
CA ASN A 85 -5.18 -5.11 -19.78
C ASN A 85 -6.56 -5.77 -19.91
N THR A 86 -7.59 -5.25 -19.25
CA THR A 86 -8.96 -5.78 -19.31
C THR A 86 -9.95 -4.79 -19.91
N ASN A 87 -10.83 -5.29 -20.79
CA ASN A 87 -11.98 -4.54 -21.31
C ASN A 87 -13.30 -4.95 -20.60
N ASN A 88 -13.23 -5.88 -19.64
CA ASN A 88 -14.41 -6.35 -18.92
C ASN A 88 -14.78 -5.35 -17.82
N SER A 89 -15.80 -4.53 -18.08
CA SER A 89 -16.33 -3.55 -17.13
C SER A 89 -16.77 -4.14 -15.79
N GLU A 90 -17.31 -5.37 -15.79
CA GLU A 90 -17.73 -6.04 -14.56
C GLU A 90 -16.52 -6.42 -13.70
N LYS A 91 -15.46 -6.96 -14.33
CA LYS A 91 -14.20 -7.26 -13.64
C LYS A 91 -13.57 -6.00 -13.06
N ILE A 92 -13.52 -4.92 -13.84
CA ILE A 92 -13.02 -3.61 -13.39
C ILE A 92 -13.78 -3.16 -12.14
N ASN A 93 -15.12 -3.22 -12.17
CA ASN A 93 -15.95 -2.85 -11.03
C ASN A 93 -15.64 -3.69 -9.80
N ARG A 94 -15.57 -5.02 -9.92
CA ARG A 94 -15.24 -5.90 -8.80
C ARG A 94 -13.87 -5.59 -8.20
N LEU A 95 -12.85 -5.31 -9.01
CA LEU A 95 -11.51 -4.95 -8.52
C LEU A 95 -11.49 -3.60 -7.81
N ILE A 96 -12.22 -2.60 -8.33
CA ILE A 96 -12.32 -1.28 -7.70
C ILE A 96 -13.10 -1.36 -6.38
N GLU A 97 -14.17 -2.14 -6.28
CA GLU A 97 -14.87 -2.36 -5.01
C GLU A 97 -13.94 -3.03 -3.98
N LYS A 98 -13.17 -4.05 -4.37
CA LYS A 98 -12.16 -4.66 -3.49
C LYS A 98 -11.11 -3.63 -3.02
N TYR A 99 -10.68 -2.73 -3.90
CA TYR A 99 -9.74 -1.66 -3.56
C TYR A 99 -10.37 -0.68 -2.55
N VAL A 100 -11.61 -0.23 -2.78
CA VAL A 100 -12.38 0.63 -1.86
C VAL A 100 -12.46 -0.02 -0.48
N ASP A 101 -12.75 -1.32 -0.43
CA ASP A 101 -12.87 -2.09 0.80
C ASP A 101 -11.57 -2.13 1.59
N ILE A 102 -10.47 -2.48 0.92
CA ILE A 102 -9.16 -2.56 1.56
C ILE A 102 -8.72 -1.18 2.05
N VAL A 103 -8.81 -0.15 1.21
CA VAL A 103 -8.42 1.21 1.61
C VAL A 103 -9.26 1.70 2.78
N SER A 104 -10.58 1.48 2.75
CA SER A 104 -11.46 1.84 3.86
C SER A 104 -11.07 1.12 5.16
N LYS A 105 -10.78 -0.18 5.09
CA LYS A 105 -10.29 -0.96 6.25
C LYS A 105 -8.97 -0.39 6.79
N ILE A 106 -7.97 -0.13 5.95
CA ILE A 106 -6.67 0.44 6.37
C ILE A 106 -6.88 1.76 7.12
N ILE A 107 -7.76 2.63 6.60
CA ILE A 107 -8.07 3.93 7.21
C ILE A 107 -8.81 3.75 8.55
N SER A 108 -9.75 2.80 8.63
CA SER A 108 -10.49 2.49 9.87
C SER A 108 -9.57 1.95 10.99
N LEU A 109 -8.48 1.27 10.61
CA LEU A 109 -7.43 0.82 11.54
C LEU A 109 -6.52 1.98 12.01
N ASN A 110 -6.81 3.23 11.64
CA ASN A 110 -5.99 4.39 11.91
C ASN A 110 -4.54 4.25 11.38
N VAL A 111 -4.37 3.50 10.28
CA VAL A 111 -3.08 3.39 9.61
C VAL A 111 -2.97 4.50 8.57
N TYR A 112 -1.99 5.38 8.76
CA TYR A 112 -1.67 6.42 7.79
C TYR A 112 -0.87 5.83 6.62
N PHE A 113 -1.29 6.12 5.40
CA PHE A 113 -0.47 5.93 4.21
C PHE A 113 -0.72 7.05 3.20
N GLY A 114 0.35 7.54 2.58
CA GLY A 114 0.31 8.75 1.75
C GLY A 114 0.17 8.50 0.26
N ASP A 115 0.26 7.25 -0.19
CA ASP A 115 0.45 6.91 -1.61
C ASP A 115 -0.41 5.72 -2.06
N PHE A 116 -1.73 5.82 -1.83
CA PHE A 116 -2.72 4.84 -2.26
C PHE A 116 -2.92 4.86 -3.80
N ASN A 117 -1.89 4.52 -4.56
CA ASN A 117 -1.96 4.30 -6.00
C ASN A 117 -2.18 2.80 -6.30
N TYR A 118 -2.62 2.46 -7.52
CA TYR A 118 -2.94 1.08 -7.89
C TYR A 118 -1.70 0.19 -8.10
N TYR A 119 -0.49 0.75 -8.18
CA TYR A 119 0.74 -0.03 -8.28
C TYR A 119 1.09 -0.73 -6.96
N ASN A 120 0.61 -0.20 -5.83
CA ASN A 120 0.86 -0.74 -4.49
C ASN A 120 -0.09 -1.90 -4.11
N PHE A 121 -0.79 -2.46 -5.09
CA PHE A 121 -1.71 -3.59 -4.93
C PHE A 121 -1.44 -4.61 -6.02
N ILE A 122 -1.35 -5.89 -5.65
CA ILE A 122 -1.25 -7.01 -6.58
C ILE A 122 -2.61 -7.72 -6.64
N VAL A 123 -3.06 -8.04 -7.85
CA VAL A 123 -4.19 -8.92 -8.15
C VAL A 123 -3.63 -10.32 -8.43
N ASN A 124 -3.98 -11.30 -7.59
CA ASN A 124 -3.62 -12.69 -7.84
C ASN A 124 -4.61 -13.37 -8.82
N GLU A 125 -4.34 -14.63 -9.17
CA GLU A 125 -5.19 -15.42 -10.08
C GLU A 125 -6.64 -15.60 -9.59
N LYS A 126 -6.86 -15.54 -8.26
CA LYS A 126 -8.18 -15.60 -7.63
C LYS A 126 -8.88 -14.23 -7.57
N GLU A 127 -8.35 -13.23 -8.28
CA GLU A 127 -8.77 -11.83 -8.28
C GLU A 127 -8.73 -11.17 -6.88
N GLU A 128 -7.91 -11.66 -5.96
CA GLU A 128 -7.77 -11.08 -4.64
C GLU A 128 -6.72 -9.96 -4.67
N LEU A 129 -6.98 -8.89 -3.92
CA LEU A 129 -6.05 -7.78 -3.78
C LEU A 129 -5.11 -7.99 -2.60
N ILE A 130 -3.82 -7.89 -2.87
CA ILE A 130 -2.73 -8.08 -1.92
C ILE A 130 -1.98 -6.75 -1.82
N VAL A 131 -1.93 -6.17 -0.63
CA VAL A 131 -1.25 -4.90 -0.39
C VAL A 131 0.26 -5.13 -0.32
N ILE A 132 1.03 -4.29 -1.00
CA ILE A 132 2.49 -4.33 -0.98
C ILE A 132 3.08 -2.97 -0.54
N ASP A 133 4.41 -2.86 -0.53
CA ASP A 133 5.16 -1.63 -0.23
C ASP A 133 4.85 -1.03 1.17
N LEU A 134 4.97 -1.88 2.20
CA LEU A 134 4.50 -1.57 3.55
C LEU A 134 5.39 -0.61 4.36
N GLU A 135 6.58 -0.25 3.89
CA GLU A 135 7.56 0.47 4.74
C GLU A 135 7.14 1.91 5.10
N ASP A 136 6.30 2.55 4.27
CA ASP A 136 5.84 3.92 4.46
C ASP A 136 4.44 4.03 5.10
N TYR A 137 3.79 2.90 5.37
CA TYR A 137 2.61 2.84 6.22
C TYR A 137 2.98 3.16 7.66
N ARG A 138 2.10 3.87 8.38
CA ARG A 138 2.39 4.34 9.74
C ARG A 138 1.18 4.17 10.64
N LYS A 139 1.38 3.39 11.70
CA LYS A 139 0.51 3.37 12.88
C LYS A 139 1.31 3.96 14.03
N ASP A 140 1.40 5.29 14.03
CA ASP A 140 2.17 6.04 15.02
C ASP A 140 1.41 6.01 16.35
N PHE A 141 2.10 5.67 17.44
CA PHE A 141 1.53 5.64 18.80
C PHE A 141 1.41 7.04 19.40
N PHE A 142 2.30 7.95 18.99
CA PHE A 142 2.45 9.29 19.56
C PHE A 142 1.96 10.42 18.65
N SER A 143 1.59 10.12 17.41
CA SER A 143 1.13 11.12 16.45
C SER A 143 -0.38 10.98 16.24
N LYS A 144 -1.11 12.10 16.37
CA LYS A 144 -2.55 12.13 16.09
C LYS A 144 -2.75 11.67 14.64
N PHE A 145 -3.52 10.59 14.46
CA PHE A 145 -3.85 10.07 13.14
C PHE A 145 -4.36 11.18 12.23
N ARG A 146 -3.61 11.46 11.17
CA ARG A 146 -3.84 12.62 10.30
C ARG A 146 -4.86 12.30 9.19
N LYS A 147 -6.05 11.82 9.58
CA LYS A 147 -7.11 11.38 8.66
C LYS A 147 -7.39 12.43 7.59
N LYS A 148 -7.55 13.70 7.96
CA LYS A 148 -7.83 14.81 7.03
C LYS A 148 -6.75 14.98 5.95
N GLU A 149 -5.47 14.99 6.34
CA GLU A 149 -4.36 15.11 5.39
C GLU A 149 -4.26 13.89 4.48
N MET A 150 -4.48 12.69 5.04
CA MET A 150 -4.48 11.44 4.30
C MET A 150 -5.61 11.39 3.26
N MET A 151 -6.85 11.73 3.66
CA MET A 151 -7.99 11.77 2.74
C MET A 151 -7.77 12.77 1.60
N LYS A 152 -7.19 13.95 1.89
CA LYS A 152 -6.80 14.92 0.85
C LYS A 152 -5.82 14.31 -0.16
N ARG A 153 -4.80 13.57 0.32
CA ARG A 153 -3.82 12.90 -0.55
C ARG A 153 -4.42 11.75 -1.34
N LEU A 154 -5.28 10.94 -0.70
CA LEU A 154 -6.03 9.86 -1.35
C LEU A 154 -6.84 10.40 -2.52
N LYS A 155 -7.62 11.47 -2.32
CA LYS A 155 -8.39 12.13 -3.39
C LYS A 155 -7.50 12.52 -4.57
N ALA A 156 -6.39 13.20 -4.28
CA ALA A 156 -5.45 13.63 -5.32
C ALA A 156 -4.84 12.44 -6.09
N LYS A 157 -4.53 11.34 -5.39
CA LYS A 157 -3.99 10.12 -6.00
C LYS A 157 -5.02 9.41 -6.88
N LEU A 158 -6.27 9.32 -6.45
CA LEU A 158 -7.35 8.74 -7.25
C LEU A 158 -7.60 9.53 -8.54
N ILE A 159 -7.63 10.87 -8.45
CA ILE A 159 -7.74 11.73 -9.64
C ILE A 159 -6.53 11.55 -10.57
N TYR A 160 -5.33 11.42 -10.01
CA TYR A 160 -4.12 11.14 -10.80
C TYR A 160 -4.22 9.79 -11.52
N MET A 161 -4.65 8.72 -10.84
CA MET A 161 -4.84 7.40 -11.46
C MET A 161 -5.91 7.43 -12.55
N GLN A 162 -7.03 8.14 -12.33
CA GLN A 162 -8.03 8.37 -13.37
C GLN A 162 -7.42 9.01 -14.62
N ASN A 163 -6.56 10.02 -14.46
CA ASN A 163 -5.94 10.70 -15.59
C ASN A 163 -5.00 9.78 -16.38
N ILE A 164 -4.27 8.89 -15.70
CA ILE A 164 -3.47 7.85 -16.36
C ILE A 164 -4.37 6.89 -17.15
N MET A 165 -5.54 6.56 -16.61
CA MET A 165 -6.43 5.52 -17.14
C MET A 165 -7.63 6.05 -17.96
N ARG A 166 -7.63 7.35 -18.30
CA ARG A 166 -8.82 8.13 -18.73
C ARG A 166 -9.63 7.54 -19.89
N ASN A 167 -9.03 6.70 -20.73
CA ASN A 167 -9.65 6.18 -21.95
C ASN A 167 -10.29 4.78 -21.79
N LYS A 168 -10.34 4.19 -20.59
CA LYS A 168 -10.67 2.75 -20.43
C LYS A 168 -12.03 2.44 -19.86
N ASN A 169 -12.51 3.20 -18.86
CA ASN A 169 -13.78 2.90 -18.22
C ASN A 169 -14.31 4.07 -17.39
N GLU A 170 -15.61 4.36 -17.48
CA GLU A 170 -16.26 5.37 -16.64
C GLU A 170 -16.22 5.03 -15.15
N ASN A 171 -16.06 3.74 -14.82
CA ASN A 171 -15.97 3.28 -13.44
C ASN A 171 -14.61 3.56 -12.79
N LEU A 172 -13.59 3.95 -13.57
CA LEU A 172 -12.29 4.42 -13.07
C LEU A 172 -12.32 5.94 -12.77
N ASN A 173 -13.43 6.42 -12.22
CA ASN A 173 -13.60 7.81 -11.83
C ASN A 173 -13.10 8.01 -10.39
N GLY A 174 -11.99 8.75 -10.25
CA GLY A 174 -11.34 8.96 -8.97
C GLY A 174 -12.19 9.71 -7.94
N GLU A 175 -13.06 10.62 -8.39
CA GLU A 175 -14.00 11.32 -7.50
C GLU A 175 -15.06 10.35 -6.96
N LYS A 176 -15.66 9.53 -7.83
CA LYS A 176 -16.65 8.52 -7.42
C LYS A 176 -16.04 7.51 -6.43
N ILE A 177 -14.82 7.04 -6.71
CA ILE A 177 -14.11 6.09 -5.82
C ILE A 177 -13.82 6.74 -4.46
N TYR A 178 -13.36 8.00 -4.45
CA TYR A 178 -13.13 8.74 -3.22
C TYR A 178 -14.41 8.87 -2.38
N LEU A 179 -15.54 9.22 -3.00
CA LEU A 179 -16.83 9.35 -2.31
C LEU A 179 -17.29 8.02 -1.70
N LYS A 180 -17.13 6.90 -2.43
CA LYS A 180 -17.42 5.55 -1.89
C LYS A 180 -16.61 5.24 -0.64
N ILE A 181 -15.31 5.55 -0.65
CA ILE A 181 -14.44 5.36 0.53
C ILE A 181 -14.91 6.25 1.68
N GLU A 182 -15.22 7.51 1.42
CA GLU A 182 -15.69 8.44 2.44
C GLU A 182 -17.01 7.98 3.07
N GLU A 183 -17.97 7.54 2.26
CA GLU A 183 -19.26 7.00 2.71
C GLU A 183 -19.07 5.73 3.55
N LYS A 184 -18.26 4.78 3.06
CA LYS A 184 -17.96 3.55 3.80
C LYS A 184 -17.33 3.83 5.16
N LEU A 185 -16.45 4.81 5.23
CA LEU A 185 -15.84 5.25 6.50
C LEU A 185 -16.81 5.94 7.45
N LYS A 186 -17.89 6.56 6.97
CA LYS A 186 -18.96 7.11 7.83
C LYS A 186 -19.79 5.99 8.46
N ASN A 187 -20.01 4.90 7.72
CA ASN A 187 -20.82 3.75 8.17
C ASN A 187 -20.05 2.76 9.06
N MET A 188 -18.74 2.95 9.25
CA MET A 188 -17.88 2.13 10.12
C MET A 188 -17.71 2.73 11.53
N ILE A 189 -18.28 3.90 11.79
CA ILE A 189 -18.25 4.63 13.06
C ILE A 189 -19.60 4.43 13.75
#